data_AF-A0A847HER7-F1
#
_entry.id   AF-A0A847HER7-F1
#
_cell.length_a   1.000
_cell.length_b   1.000
_cell.length_c   1.000
_cell.angle_alpha   90.00
_cell.angle_beta   90.00
_cell.angle_gamma   90.00
#
_symmetry.space_group_name_H-M   'P 1'
#
loop_
_entity.id
_entity.type
_entity.pdbx_description
1 polymer ?
#
loop_
_entity_poly.entity_id
_entity_poly.type
_entity_poly.pdbx_seq_one_letter_code
_entity_poly.pdbx_strand_id
1 'polypeptide(L)'
;MSLLKTWKRRILRSFVRKNTDKSVFNKTWKKIATGIAGLGFLATGNLAWGQQSIIEAFDGNSTQVNLDYDNNNNKRFHITTQKISGTNAFNSFSNFNLVTNETANFYLPNGTT
;
A
#
# COMPACT_ATOMS: atom_id res chain seq x y z
N MET A 1 -14.13 -12.52 64.99
CA MET A 1 -12.87 -12.70 64.21
C MET A 1 -12.84 -11.63 63.13
N SER A 2 -11.88 -10.68 63.18
CA SER A 2 -11.92 -9.48 62.32
C SER A 2 -11.52 -9.78 60.87
N LEU A 3 -12.41 -9.46 59.92
CA LEU A 3 -12.20 -9.58 58.47
C LEU A 3 -10.96 -8.80 57.99
N LEU A 4 -10.64 -7.69 58.65
CA LEU A 4 -9.48 -6.86 58.35
C LEU A 4 -8.16 -7.59 58.62
N LYS A 5 -8.14 -8.41 59.69
CA LYS A 5 -6.98 -9.22 60.09
C LYS A 5 -6.74 -10.36 59.09
N THR A 6 -7.81 -10.90 58.53
CA THR A 6 -7.76 -11.96 57.50
C THR A 6 -7.24 -11.43 56.17
N TRP A 7 -7.70 -10.25 55.74
CA TRP A 7 -7.24 -9.60 54.51
C TRP A 7 -5.77 -9.22 54.56
N LYS A 8 -5.32 -8.58 55.66
CA LYS A 8 -3.89 -8.26 55.85
C LYS A 8 -3.00 -9.52 55.77
N ARG A 9 -3.44 -10.62 56.38
CA ARG A 9 -2.69 -11.90 56.35
C ARG A 9 -2.64 -12.54 54.96
N ARG A 10 -3.66 -12.33 54.12
CA ARG A 10 -3.72 -12.85 52.74
C ARG A 10 -2.80 -12.05 51.80
N ILE A 11 -2.80 -10.72 51.96
CA ILE A 11 -1.91 -9.82 51.23
C ILE A 11 -0.44 -10.11 51.59
N LEU A 12 -0.12 -10.21 52.88
CA LEU A 12 1.24 -10.51 53.34
C LEU A 12 1.77 -11.84 52.78
N ARG A 13 0.93 -12.87 52.61
CA ARG A 13 1.33 -14.14 51.98
C ARG A 13 1.50 -14.06 50.46
N SER A 14 0.91 -13.08 49.78
CA SER A 14 1.15 -12.84 48.35
C SER A 14 2.47 -12.13 48.08
N PHE A 15 2.97 -11.37 49.07
CA PHE A 15 4.24 -10.63 49.00
C PHE A 15 5.43 -11.37 49.61
N VAL A 16 5.22 -12.51 50.29
CA VAL A 16 6.31 -13.45 50.56
C VAL A 16 6.78 -13.98 49.21
N ARG A 17 7.96 -13.51 48.79
CA ARG A 17 8.69 -14.01 47.62
C ARG A 17 8.64 -15.53 47.61
N LYS A 18 7.76 -16.11 46.80
CA LYS A 18 8.07 -17.39 46.17
C LYS A 18 9.23 -17.09 45.26
N ASN A 19 10.38 -17.70 45.51
CA ASN A 19 11.49 -17.75 44.57
C ASN A 19 10.91 -18.06 43.19
N THR A 20 10.80 -17.03 42.36
CA THR A 20 10.31 -17.14 41.01
C THR A 20 11.43 -17.78 40.23
N ASP A 21 11.29 -19.09 40.00
CA ASP A 21 12.07 -19.80 39.00
C ASP A 21 12.11 -18.96 37.72
N LYS A 22 13.33 -18.56 37.33
CA LYS A 22 13.65 -17.72 36.16
C LYS A 22 13.03 -18.25 34.85
N SER A 23 12.57 -19.50 34.84
CA SER A 23 11.93 -20.18 33.70
C SER A 23 10.54 -19.62 33.33
N VAL A 24 9.74 -19.15 34.29
CA VAL A 24 8.33 -18.76 34.02
C VAL A 24 8.25 -17.36 33.38
N PHE A 25 9.10 -16.43 33.79
CA PHE A 25 9.11 -15.07 33.23
C PHE A 25 9.44 -15.08 31.73
N ASN A 26 10.37 -15.93 31.28
CA ASN A 26 10.80 -15.98 29.89
C ASN A 26 9.71 -16.51 28.93
N LYS A 27 8.75 -17.31 29.41
CA LYS A 27 7.65 -17.85 28.59
C LYS A 27 6.52 -16.85 28.37
N THR A 28 6.22 -16.00 29.35
CA THR A 28 5.11 -15.04 29.25
C THR A 28 5.46 -13.84 28.36
N TRP A 29 6.70 -13.34 28.45
CA TRP A 29 7.19 -12.26 27.57
C TRP A 29 7.29 -12.70 26.10
N LYS A 30 7.71 -13.94 25.83
CA LYS A 30 7.73 -14.48 24.46
C LYS A 30 6.34 -14.51 23.82
N LYS A 31 5.29 -14.84 24.58
CA LYS A 31 3.90 -14.86 24.11
C LYS A 31 3.32 -13.48 23.83
N ILE A 32 3.69 -12.48 24.64
CA ILE A 32 3.26 -11.08 24.44
C ILE A 32 3.94 -10.48 23.21
N ALA A 33 5.24 -10.75 23.02
CA ALA A 33 5.98 -10.29 21.84
C ALA A 33 5.43 -10.91 20.52
N THR A 34 5.01 -12.17 20.54
CA THR A 34 4.37 -12.81 19.37
C THR A 34 2.96 -12.27 19.11
N GLY A 35 2.21 -11.91 20.15
CA GLY A 35 0.89 -11.29 20.01
C GLY A 35 0.91 -9.89 19.39
N ILE A 36 1.92 -9.09 19.72
CA ILE A 36 2.07 -7.71 19.20
C ILE A 36 2.57 -7.71 17.75
N ALA A 37 3.47 -8.63 17.38
CA ALA A 37 3.93 -8.77 16.00
C ALA A 37 2.81 -9.26 15.05
N GLY A 38 1.90 -10.12 15.53
CA GLY A 38 0.77 -10.62 14.75
C GLY A 38 -0.36 -9.59 14.52
N LEU A 39 -0.58 -8.68 15.47
CA LEU A 39 -1.59 -7.62 15.35
C LEU A 39 -1.09 -6.37 14.61
N GLY A 40 0.22 -6.08 14.68
CA GLY A 40 0.82 -4.98 13.92
C GLY A 40 0.87 -5.20 12.40
N PHE A 41 0.86 -6.45 11.95
CA PHE A 41 0.91 -6.79 10.52
C PHE A 41 -0.47 -6.71 9.82
N LEU A 42 -1.57 -6.72 10.57
CA LEU A 42 -2.92 -6.71 10.01
C LEU A 42 -3.57 -5.31 9.96
N ALA A 43 -3.03 -4.32 10.67
CA ALA A 43 -3.67 -3.01 10.84
C ALA A 43 -3.26 -1.94 9.81
N THR A 44 -2.31 -2.21 8.91
CA THR A 44 -1.82 -1.23 7.93
C THR A 44 -1.57 -1.83 6.54
N GLY A 45 -2.28 -2.91 6.22
CA GLY A 45 -2.31 -3.43 4.86
C GLY A 45 -3.53 -2.90 4.11
N ASN A 46 -3.49 -1.64 3.64
CA ASN A 46 -4.30 -1.29 2.47
C ASN A 46 -3.63 -1.96 1.26
N LEU A 47 -3.79 -3.28 1.15
CA LEU A 47 -3.45 -4.01 -0.07
C LEU A 47 -4.53 -3.68 -1.10
N ALA A 48 -4.49 -2.45 -1.60
CA ALA A 48 -4.94 -2.23 -2.96
C ALA A 48 -3.95 -3.05 -3.80
N TRP A 49 -4.41 -4.18 -4.35
CA TRP A 49 -3.73 -4.78 -5.49
C TRP A 49 -3.71 -3.69 -6.55
N GLY A 50 -2.58 -2.98 -6.60
CA GLY A 50 -2.43 -1.77 -7.37
C GLY A 50 -2.69 -2.14 -8.82
N GLN A 51 -3.88 -1.81 -9.31
CA GLN A 51 -4.10 -1.71 -10.73
C GLN A 51 -3.02 -0.72 -11.18
N GLN A 52 -2.13 -1.19 -12.06
CA GLN A 52 -1.02 -0.38 -12.54
C GLN A 52 -1.45 0.20 -13.88
N SER A 53 -1.31 1.51 -14.05
CA SER A 53 -1.52 2.09 -15.36
C SER A 53 -0.41 1.68 -16.29
N ILE A 54 -0.82 1.18 -17.44
CA ILE A 54 0.03 0.68 -18.50
C ILE A 54 -0.57 1.25 -19.78
N ILE A 55 0.20 2.11 -20.44
CA ILE A 55 -0.12 2.59 -21.78
C ILE A 55 1.08 2.24 -22.64
N GLU A 56 0.90 1.25 -23.51
CA GLU A 56 1.93 0.74 -24.40
C GLU A 56 1.50 0.96 -25.84
N ALA A 57 2.35 1.64 -26.60
CA ALA A 57 2.14 1.81 -28.02
C ALA A 57 2.25 0.45 -28.73
N PHE A 58 1.33 0.18 -29.66
CA PHE A 58 1.38 -1.04 -30.47
C PHE A 58 2.63 -1.09 -31.34
N ASP A 59 3.03 0.06 -31.88
CA ASP A 59 4.32 0.27 -32.50
C ASP A 59 4.88 1.64 -32.06
N GLY A 60 6.20 1.74 -31.86
CA GLY A 60 6.85 2.98 -31.41
C GLY A 60 6.97 4.06 -32.50
N ASN A 61 6.51 3.76 -33.72
CA ASN A 61 6.62 4.65 -34.90
C ASN A 61 5.31 5.39 -35.19
N SER A 62 4.16 4.86 -34.79
CA SER A 62 2.84 5.46 -34.98
C SER A 62 2.41 6.23 -33.75
N THR A 63 2.67 5.70 -32.56
CA THR A 63 2.20 6.28 -31.29
C THR A 63 3.39 6.39 -30.34
N GLN A 64 3.63 7.59 -29.83
CA GLN A 64 4.60 7.82 -28.78
C GLN A 64 3.85 8.12 -27.48
N VAL A 65 4.31 7.48 -26.40
CA VAL A 65 3.75 7.61 -25.07
C VAL A 65 4.86 8.09 -24.16
N ASN A 66 4.75 9.34 -23.71
CA ASN A 66 5.65 9.92 -22.72
C ASN A 66 4.95 10.00 -21.38
N LEU A 67 5.69 9.77 -20.30
CA LEU A 67 5.17 9.80 -18.93
C LEU A 67 5.73 11.02 -18.20
N ASP A 68 4.84 11.78 -17.59
CA ASP A 68 5.15 12.81 -16.59
C ASP A 68 4.27 12.61 -15.34
N TYR A 69 4.39 13.52 -14.38
CA TYR A 69 3.67 13.49 -13.11
C TYR A 69 3.07 14.87 -12.82
N ASP A 70 1.87 14.90 -12.24
CA ASP A 70 1.25 16.13 -11.74
C ASP A 70 1.86 16.57 -10.38
N ASN A 71 1.39 17.72 -9.87
CA ASN A 71 1.84 18.25 -8.57
C ASN A 71 1.48 17.35 -7.38
N ASN A 72 0.59 16.36 -7.58
CA ASN A 72 0.15 15.39 -6.60
C ASN A 72 0.79 14.01 -6.81
N ASN A 73 1.81 13.90 -7.67
CA ASN A 73 2.46 12.64 -8.08
C ASN A 73 1.54 11.63 -8.79
N ASN A 74 0.41 12.06 -9.35
CA ASN A 74 -0.37 11.20 -10.25
C ASN A 74 0.29 11.16 -11.63
N LYS A 75 0.32 9.98 -12.24
CA LYS A 75 0.87 9.83 -13.59
C LYS A 75 0.02 10.57 -14.60
N ARG A 76 0.70 11.22 -15.53
CA ARG A 76 0.12 11.84 -16.71
C ARG A 76 0.82 11.26 -17.93
N PHE A 77 0.04 10.73 -18.86
CA PHE A 77 0.54 10.12 -20.08
C PHE A 77 0.29 11.07 -21.23
N HIS A 78 1.36 11.54 -21.85
CA HIS A 78 1.31 12.35 -23.06
C HIS A 78 1.41 11.43 -24.27
N ILE A 79 0.32 11.37 -25.03
CA ILE A 79 0.19 10.50 -26.19
C ILE A 79 0.23 11.37 -27.43
N THR A 80 1.25 11.19 -28.26
CA THR A 80 1.36 11.81 -29.57
C THR A 80 1.27 10.73 -30.64
N THR A 81 0.71 11.07 -31.80
CA THR A 81 0.75 10.20 -32.98
C THR A 81 1.54 10.85 -34.10
N GLN A 82 2.29 10.02 -34.82
CA GLN A 82 3.01 10.40 -36.04
C GLN A 82 2.30 9.86 -37.30
N LYS A 83 1.26 9.03 -37.12
CA LYS A 83 0.55 8.39 -38.22
C LYS A 83 -0.72 9.17 -38.54
N ILE A 84 -0.67 9.88 -39.67
CA ILE A 84 -1.76 10.70 -40.17
C ILE A 84 -2.25 10.11 -41.50
N SER A 85 -3.57 10.03 -41.70
CA SER A 85 -4.18 9.74 -43.00
C SER A 85 -5.22 10.80 -43.32
N GLY A 86 -4.93 11.64 -44.33
CA GLY A 86 -5.72 12.84 -44.59
C GLY A 86 -5.65 13.79 -43.40
N THR A 87 -6.81 14.14 -42.83
CA THR A 87 -6.93 14.96 -41.61
C THR A 87 -7.09 14.14 -40.33
N ASN A 88 -7.01 12.80 -40.41
CA ASN A 88 -7.20 11.92 -39.27
C ASN A 88 -5.86 11.48 -38.67
N ALA A 89 -5.75 11.57 -37.35
CA ALA A 89 -4.65 11.02 -36.57
C ALA A 89 -5.01 9.62 -36.04
N PHE A 90 -4.06 8.69 -36.09
CA PHE A 90 -4.29 7.32 -35.62
C PHE A 90 -3.35 6.97 -34.48
N ASN A 91 -3.94 6.59 -33.35
CA ASN A 91 -3.21 6.04 -32.23
C ASN A 91 -3.48 4.54 -32.15
N SER A 92 -2.46 3.75 -31.88
CA SER A 92 -2.57 2.31 -31.74
C SER A 92 -1.84 1.87 -30.47
N PHE A 93 -2.55 1.09 -29.65
CA PHE A 93 -2.07 0.63 -28.34
C PHE A 93 -2.16 -0.89 -28.26
N SER A 94 -1.12 -1.53 -27.74
CA SER A 94 -1.17 -2.95 -27.36
C SER A 94 -1.88 -3.13 -26.02
N ASN A 95 -1.71 -2.14 -25.12
CA ASN A 95 -2.36 -2.11 -23.82
C ASN A 95 -2.70 -0.67 -23.44
N PHE A 96 -3.92 -0.47 -22.95
CA PHE A 96 -4.41 0.83 -22.50
C PHE A 96 -5.21 0.65 -21.21
N ASN A 97 -4.55 0.87 -20.07
CA ASN A 97 -5.16 0.82 -18.75
C ASN A 97 -4.75 2.05 -17.96
N LEU A 98 -5.75 2.78 -17.45
CA LEU A 98 -5.58 3.95 -16.59
C LEU A 98 -6.23 3.68 -15.25
N VAL A 99 -5.49 4.03 -14.21
CA VAL A 99 -5.90 3.95 -12.82
C VAL A 99 -6.57 5.26 -12.43
N THR A 100 -7.40 5.19 -11.39
CA THR A 100 -8.08 6.35 -10.82
C THR A 100 -7.10 7.48 -10.53
N ASN A 101 -7.50 8.71 -10.87
CA ASN A 101 -6.73 9.97 -10.71
C ASN A 101 -5.51 10.13 -11.63
N GLU A 102 -5.23 9.18 -12.53
CA GLU A 102 -4.24 9.37 -13.58
C GLU A 102 -4.89 9.91 -14.86
N THR A 103 -4.10 10.55 -15.72
CA THR A 103 -4.62 11.22 -16.93
C THR A 103 -3.89 10.78 -18.18
N ALA A 104 -4.61 10.62 -19.29
CA ALA A 104 -4.02 10.47 -20.63
C ALA A 104 -4.42 11.66 -21.50
N ASN A 105 -3.41 12.40 -21.95
CA ASN A 105 -3.54 13.57 -22.79
C ASN A 105 -3.18 13.21 -24.23
N PHE A 106 -4.16 13.34 -25.13
CA PHE A 106 -3.99 13.05 -26.54
C PHE A 106 -3.66 14.32 -27.30
N TYR A 107 -2.49 14.35 -27.93
CA TYR A 107 -2.04 15.46 -28.75
C TYR A 107 -2.14 15.09 -30.21
N LEU A 108 -2.89 15.92 -30.92
CA LEU A 108 -3.06 15.84 -32.35
C LEU A 108 -1.86 16.50 -33.05
N PRO A 109 -1.22 15.82 -34.01
CA PRO A 109 -0.16 16.43 -34.81
C PRO A 109 -0.70 17.51 -35.74
N ASN A 110 0.15 18.43 -36.19
CA ASN A 110 -0.26 19.49 -37.11
C ASN A 110 -0.89 18.94 -38.39
N GLY A 111 -2.02 19.51 -38.82
CA GLY A 111 -2.72 19.11 -40.04
C GLY A 111 -3.88 18.12 -39.85
N THR A 112 -4.20 17.77 -38.60
CA THR A 112 -5.40 17.00 -38.27
C THR A 112 -6.54 17.90 -37.80
N THR A 113 -7.80 17.50 -38.04
CA THR A 113 -9.02 18.28 -37.72
C THR A 113 -9.96 17.51 -36.81
#